data_AF-V3ZNG3-F1
#
_entry.id   AF-V3ZNG3-F1
#
_cell.length_a   1.000
_cell.length_b   1.000
_cell.length_c   1.000
_cell.angle_alpha   90.00
_cell.angle_beta   90.00
_cell.angle_gamma   90.00
#
_symmetry.space_group_name_H-M   'P 1'
#
loop_
_entity.id
_entity.type
_entity.pdbx_description
1 polymer ?
#
loop_
_entity_poly.entity_id
_entity_poly.type
_entity_poly.pdbx_seq_one_letter_code
_entity_poly.pdbx_strand_id
1 'polypeptide(L)'
;MTGAQNCEQSPPLRSQNNDIPAFITFRNISSRKVDVYWLDYKGQKVKYMENFSTDRNHHINTYVTHPWIARDAVTHDVLLFNGKEVYFPQAWDGRSERTMINIHIPVFKLTNRCIQVLKDSFPEQAIPEFDIPRTLIEDMIHKPNIQFEDSPYLLKESGT
;
A
#
# COMPACT_ATOMS: atom_id res chain seq x y z
N MET A 1 -24.11 21.25 -30.80
CA MET A 1 -23.41 19.95 -30.98
C MET A 1 -22.05 20.05 -30.32
N THR A 2 -21.52 18.90 -29.87
CA THR A 2 -20.31 18.65 -29.05
C THR A 2 -20.47 19.12 -27.59
N GLY A 3 -20.77 18.28 -26.60
CA GLY A 3 -20.41 16.87 -26.40
C GLY A 3 -19.36 16.81 -25.30
N ALA A 4 -19.78 17.01 -24.04
CA ALA A 4 -18.90 16.91 -22.89
C ALA A 4 -18.41 15.46 -22.77
N GLN A 5 -17.11 15.28 -22.91
CA GLN A 5 -16.44 14.00 -22.67
C GLN A 5 -16.64 13.63 -21.20
N ASN A 6 -17.38 12.55 -20.99
CA ASN A 6 -17.55 11.90 -19.71
C ASN A 6 -16.16 11.38 -19.29
N CYS A 7 -15.53 12.00 -18.29
CA CYS A 7 -14.39 11.38 -17.62
C CYS A 7 -14.94 10.15 -16.90
N GLU A 8 -14.73 8.98 -17.47
CA GLU A 8 -15.02 7.68 -16.87
C GLU A 8 -14.24 7.58 -15.55
N GLN A 9 -14.84 8.07 -14.45
CA GLN A 9 -14.31 7.85 -13.11
C GLN A 9 -14.45 6.37 -12.82
N SER A 10 -13.33 5.66 -12.79
CA SER A 10 -13.28 4.29 -12.29
C SER A 10 -14.01 4.23 -10.95
N PRO A 11 -14.92 3.26 -10.74
CA PRO A 11 -15.72 3.20 -9.52
C PRO A 11 -14.81 3.21 -8.28
N PRO A 12 -15.23 3.86 -7.18
CA PRO A 12 -14.39 3.99 -5.99
C PRO A 12 -14.06 2.62 -5.42
N LEU A 13 -12.78 2.40 -5.11
CA LEU A 13 -12.26 1.16 -4.55
C LEU A 13 -12.89 0.89 -3.17
N ARG A 14 -13.73 -0.14 -3.07
CA ARG A 14 -14.51 -0.48 -1.87
C ARG A 14 -14.98 -1.93 -1.85
N SER A 15 -15.33 -2.43 -0.68
CA SER A 15 -15.98 -3.75 -0.53
C SER A 15 -17.37 -3.78 -1.18
N GLN A 16 -17.78 -4.94 -1.71
CA GLN A 16 -19.10 -5.09 -2.36
C GLN A 16 -20.07 -5.93 -1.52
N ASN A 17 -19.66 -7.14 -1.12
CA ASN A 17 -20.46 -8.08 -0.32
C ASN A 17 -19.55 -9.04 0.48
N ASN A 18 -20.17 -9.85 1.32
CA ASN A 18 -19.52 -10.87 2.15
C ASN A 18 -20.03 -12.29 1.83
N ASP A 19 -20.36 -12.56 0.56
CA ASP A 19 -20.99 -13.83 0.17
C ASP A 19 -19.98 -14.98 0.09
N ILE A 20 -18.77 -14.70 -0.39
CA ILE A 20 -17.74 -15.71 -0.65
C ILE A 20 -16.60 -15.54 0.37
N PRO A 21 -16.46 -16.47 1.35
CA PRO A 21 -15.42 -16.38 2.37
C PRO A 21 -14.03 -16.65 1.78
N ALA A 22 -13.04 -16.00 2.40
CA ALA A 22 -11.63 -16.17 2.12
C ALA A 22 -10.84 -16.21 3.43
N PHE A 23 -9.94 -17.17 3.57
CA PHE A 23 -9.12 -17.33 4.76
C PHE A 23 -7.66 -17.10 4.42
N ILE A 24 -7.10 -16.03 4.97
CA ILE A 24 -5.74 -15.59 4.66
C ILE A 24 -4.90 -15.50 5.92
N THR A 25 -3.59 -15.48 5.74
CA THR A 25 -2.61 -15.17 6.78
C THR A 25 -1.72 -14.07 6.28
N PHE A 26 -1.74 -12.91 6.93
CA PHE A 26 -0.78 -11.86 6.67
C PHE A 26 0.53 -12.14 7.39
N ARG A 27 1.62 -11.93 6.66
CA ARG A 27 2.99 -12.03 7.17
C ARG A 27 3.74 -10.77 6.78
N ASN A 28 4.14 -9.97 7.76
CA ASN A 28 5.03 -8.86 7.52
C ASN A 28 6.46 -9.39 7.33
N ILE A 29 6.99 -9.30 6.11
CA ILE A 29 8.39 -9.61 5.80
C ILE A 29 9.21 -8.35 5.51
N SER A 30 8.60 -7.17 5.69
CA SER A 30 9.30 -5.88 5.62
C SER A 30 10.11 -5.65 6.88
N SER A 31 11.17 -4.84 6.84
CA SER A 31 11.87 -4.41 8.04
C SER A 31 11.15 -3.28 8.81
N ARG A 32 9.87 -3.01 8.49
CA ARG A 32 9.09 -1.87 8.97
C ARG A 32 7.89 -2.35 9.81
N LYS A 33 7.37 -1.47 10.67
CA LYS A 33 6.05 -1.66 11.29
C LYS A 33 4.98 -1.24 10.29
N VAL A 34 3.91 -2.02 10.19
CA VAL A 34 2.89 -1.84 9.14
C VAL A 34 1.52 -1.61 9.75
N ASP A 35 0.81 -0.61 9.25
CA ASP A 35 -0.62 -0.45 9.47
C ASP A 35 -1.36 -1.09 8.29
N VAL A 36 -2.30 -1.99 8.60
CA VAL A 36 -3.11 -2.71 7.61
C VAL A 36 -4.54 -2.26 7.70
N TYR A 37 -5.11 -1.91 6.55
CA TYR A 37 -6.47 -1.40 6.44
C TYR A 37 -7.31 -2.27 5.51
N TRP A 38 -8.55 -2.46 5.92
CA TRP A 38 -9.63 -2.93 5.05
C TRP A 38 -10.39 -1.71 4.53
N LEU A 39 -10.77 -1.68 3.25
CA LEU A 39 -11.69 -0.63 2.76
C LEU A 39 -13.12 -1.15 2.85
N ASP A 40 -13.92 -0.49 3.68
CA ASP A 40 -15.30 -0.89 3.94
C ASP A 40 -16.21 -0.74 2.70
N TYR A 41 -17.51 -0.99 2.87
CA TYR A 41 -18.51 -0.89 1.81
C TYR A 41 -18.69 0.53 1.25
N LYS A 42 -18.20 1.56 1.96
CA LYS A 42 -18.19 2.96 1.54
C LYS A 42 -16.81 3.39 1.00
N GLY A 43 -15.82 2.50 0.97
CA GLY A 43 -14.44 2.78 0.56
C GLY A 43 -13.60 3.46 1.64
N GLN A 44 -14.08 3.52 2.89
CA GLN A 44 -13.34 4.13 3.99
C GLN A 44 -12.32 3.15 4.56
N LYS A 45 -11.14 3.67 4.92
CA LYS A 45 -10.05 2.89 5.52
C LYS A 45 -10.42 2.53 6.96
N VAL A 46 -10.73 1.26 7.20
CA VAL A 46 -10.89 0.69 8.54
C VAL A 46 -9.57 0.08 8.96
N LYS A 47 -8.93 0.65 9.99
CA LYS A 47 -7.66 0.14 10.52
C LYS A 47 -7.92 -1.22 11.19
N TYR A 48 -7.32 -2.27 10.67
CA TYR A 48 -7.53 -3.64 11.13
C TYR A 48 -6.35 -4.15 11.97
N MET A 49 -5.12 -3.81 11.56
CA MET A 49 -3.91 -4.03 12.37
C MET A 49 -3.14 -2.72 12.46
N GLU A 50 -2.66 -2.45 13.65
CA GLU A 50 -1.82 -1.29 13.96
C GLU A 50 -0.43 -1.76 14.40
N ASN A 51 0.62 -1.13 13.88
CA ASN A 51 2.00 -1.45 14.23
C ASN A 51 2.37 -2.94 14.04
N PHE A 52 1.85 -3.59 13.00
CA PHE A 52 2.09 -5.00 12.70
C PHE A 52 3.58 -5.25 12.40
N SER A 53 4.23 -6.04 13.25
CA SER A 53 5.66 -6.36 13.20
C SER A 53 5.95 -7.72 12.53
N THR A 54 7.23 -8.00 12.30
CA THR A 54 7.72 -9.19 11.57
C THR A 54 7.75 -10.48 12.39
N ASP A 55 7.56 -10.38 13.70
CA ASP A 55 7.66 -11.47 14.67
C ASP A 55 6.45 -12.42 14.63
N ARG A 56 5.34 -11.97 14.04
CA ARG A 56 4.06 -12.68 14.09
C ARG A 56 3.35 -12.71 12.75
N ASN A 57 2.65 -13.81 12.52
CA ASN A 57 1.67 -13.93 11.45
C ASN A 57 0.28 -13.60 12.01
N HIS A 58 -0.61 -13.08 11.16
CA HIS A 58 -1.98 -12.77 11.58
C HIS A 58 -3.02 -13.44 10.68
N HIS A 59 -3.89 -14.25 11.28
CA HIS A 59 -4.94 -14.98 10.57
C HIS A 59 -6.18 -14.11 10.40
N ILE A 60 -6.64 -13.94 9.16
CA ILE A 60 -7.81 -13.13 8.82
C ILE A 60 -8.88 -13.99 8.17
N ASN A 61 -10.10 -13.83 8.67
CA ASN A 61 -11.30 -14.31 7.99
C ASN A 61 -11.92 -13.11 7.28
N THR A 62 -11.96 -13.16 5.96
CA THR A 62 -12.42 -12.05 5.12
C THR A 62 -13.24 -12.61 3.96
N TYR A 63 -13.50 -11.79 2.95
CA TYR A 63 -14.33 -12.13 1.79
C TYR A 63 -13.67 -11.66 0.51
N VAL A 64 -13.97 -12.33 -0.60
CA VAL A 64 -13.32 -12.09 -1.91
C VAL A 64 -13.41 -10.63 -2.35
N THR A 65 -14.51 -9.95 -2.04
CA THR A 65 -14.71 -8.56 -2.48
C THR A 65 -14.03 -7.51 -1.60
N HIS A 66 -13.41 -7.91 -0.49
CA HIS A 66 -12.82 -6.97 0.47
C HIS A 66 -11.41 -6.54 0.02
N PRO A 67 -11.19 -5.28 -0.37
CA PRO A 67 -9.85 -4.79 -0.68
C PRO A 67 -9.06 -4.51 0.61
N TRP A 68 -7.79 -4.84 0.57
CA TRP A 68 -6.82 -4.60 1.64
C TRP A 68 -5.67 -3.73 1.15
N ILE A 69 -5.25 -2.77 1.97
CA ILE A 69 -4.08 -1.92 1.72
C ILE A 69 -3.16 -1.91 2.96
N ALA A 70 -1.86 -1.77 2.72
CA ALA A 70 -0.85 -1.67 3.76
C ALA A 70 -0.11 -0.34 3.65
N ARG A 71 0.21 0.26 4.80
CA ARG A 71 0.99 1.49 4.91
C ARG A 71 2.06 1.36 5.98
N ASP A 72 3.17 2.05 5.80
CA ASP A 72 4.19 2.17 6.85
C ASP A 72 3.54 2.86 8.05
N ALA A 73 3.74 2.32 9.25
CA ALA A 73 3.10 2.85 10.45
C ALA A 73 3.60 4.26 10.84
N VAL A 74 4.79 4.64 10.36
CA VAL A 74 5.43 5.93 10.65
C VAL A 74 5.27 6.88 9.47
N THR A 75 5.75 6.47 8.29
CA THR A 75 5.80 7.37 7.13
C THR A 75 4.50 7.36 6.32
N HIS A 76 3.60 6.41 6.58
CA HIS A 76 2.40 6.18 5.78
C HIS A 76 2.67 5.93 4.29
N ASP A 77 3.89 5.51 3.94
CA ASP A 77 4.25 5.09 2.58
C ASP A 77 3.53 3.78 2.21
N VAL A 78 3.33 3.55 0.92
CA VAL A 78 2.73 2.32 0.42
C VAL A 78 3.62 1.09 0.71
N LEU A 79 3.00 0.01 1.20
CA LEU A 79 3.55 -1.34 1.17
C LEU A 79 2.70 -2.24 0.27
N LEU A 80 3.30 -3.35 -0.18
CA LEU A 80 2.69 -4.27 -1.12
C LEU A 80 2.32 -5.60 -0.46
N PHE A 81 1.19 -6.16 -0.87
CA PHE A 81 0.83 -7.55 -0.64
C PHE A 81 1.20 -8.37 -1.88
N ASN A 82 2.21 -9.25 -1.75
CA ASN A 82 2.69 -10.09 -2.86
C ASN A 82 2.88 -9.30 -4.18
N GLY A 83 3.44 -8.08 -4.09
CA GLY A 83 3.67 -7.20 -5.25
C GLY A 83 2.51 -6.30 -5.66
N LYS A 84 1.34 -6.37 -5.02
CA LYS A 84 0.17 -5.50 -5.31
C LYS A 84 -0.09 -4.51 -4.18
N GLU A 85 -0.41 -3.26 -4.50
CA GLU A 85 -0.83 -2.27 -3.49
C GLU A 85 -2.15 -2.66 -2.85
N VAL A 86 -3.13 -3.02 -3.68
CA VAL A 86 -4.45 -3.44 -3.26
C VAL A 86 -4.53 -4.95 -3.40
N TYR A 87 -4.81 -5.63 -2.29
CA TYR A 87 -5.02 -7.06 -2.28
C TYR A 87 -6.51 -7.40 -2.22
N PHE A 88 -6.96 -8.23 -3.15
CA PHE A 88 -8.26 -8.89 -3.13
C PHE A 88 -8.07 -10.37 -2.77
N PRO A 89 -8.74 -10.86 -1.72
CA PRO A 89 -8.67 -12.26 -1.33
C PRO A 89 -9.19 -13.21 -2.41
N GLN A 90 -8.55 -14.38 -2.54
CA GLN A 90 -9.08 -15.47 -3.34
C GLN A 90 -10.10 -16.28 -2.54
N ALA A 91 -11.10 -16.83 -3.24
CA ALA A 91 -12.11 -17.67 -2.62
C ALA A 91 -11.47 -18.86 -1.91
N TRP A 92 -12.04 -19.23 -0.76
CA TRP A 92 -11.60 -20.42 -0.06
C TRP A 92 -11.81 -21.67 -0.93
N ASP A 93 -10.76 -22.46 -1.10
CA ASP A 93 -10.75 -23.66 -1.94
C ASP A 93 -11.23 -24.93 -1.23
N GLY A 94 -11.72 -24.80 0.01
CA GLY A 94 -12.18 -25.91 0.85
C GLY A 94 -11.06 -26.62 1.64
N ARG A 95 -9.79 -26.24 1.48
CA ARG A 95 -8.68 -26.82 2.25
C ARG A 95 -8.54 -26.20 3.63
N SER A 96 -7.92 -26.89 4.57
CA SER A 96 -7.69 -26.33 5.92
C SER A 96 -6.62 -25.22 5.95
N GLU A 97 -5.85 -25.07 4.89
CA GLU A 97 -4.75 -24.11 4.81
C GLU A 97 -5.24 -22.71 4.44
N ARG A 98 -4.66 -21.70 5.09
CA ARG A 98 -4.93 -20.28 4.79
C ARG A 98 -3.92 -19.77 3.77
N THR A 99 -4.37 -18.97 2.80
CA THR A 99 -3.47 -18.36 1.82
C THR A 99 -2.50 -17.41 2.51
N MET A 100 -1.19 -17.65 2.36
CA MET A 100 -0.15 -16.79 2.93
C MET A 100 0.09 -15.57 2.05
N ILE A 101 -0.04 -14.39 2.64
CA ILE A 101 0.14 -13.11 1.95
C ILE A 101 1.25 -12.32 2.62
N ASN A 102 2.33 -12.10 1.88
CA ASN A 102 3.50 -11.39 2.38
C ASN A 102 3.34 -9.89 2.15
N ILE A 103 3.54 -9.11 3.21
CA ILE A 103 3.62 -7.66 3.16
C ILE A 103 5.09 -7.26 3.08
N HIS A 104 5.46 -6.49 2.06
CA HIS A 104 6.84 -6.06 1.86
C HIS A 104 6.92 -4.62 1.33
N ILE A 105 8.11 -4.02 1.48
CA ILE A 105 8.40 -2.73 0.85
C ILE A 105 8.42 -2.89 -0.68
N PRO A 106 7.86 -1.95 -1.45
CA PRO A 106 8.09 -1.91 -2.89
C PRO A 106 9.57 -1.59 -3.15
N VAL A 107 10.03 -1.89 -4.36
CA VAL A 107 11.32 -1.38 -4.82
C VAL A 107 11.10 0.08 -5.20
N PHE A 108 11.59 1.00 -4.38
CA PHE A 108 11.44 2.43 -4.64
C PHE A 108 12.37 2.90 -5.75
N LYS A 109 11.97 3.94 -6.49
CA LYS A 109 12.95 4.76 -7.24
C LYS A 109 14.03 5.23 -6.26
N LEU A 110 15.29 5.23 -6.72
CA LEU A 110 16.41 5.65 -5.89
C LEU A 110 16.19 7.05 -5.30
N THR A 111 15.66 7.98 -6.10
CA THR A 111 15.31 9.34 -5.67
C THR A 111 14.36 9.34 -4.47
N ASN A 112 13.28 8.56 -4.53
CA ASN A 112 12.28 8.55 -3.48
C ASN A 112 12.81 7.84 -2.23
N ARG A 113 13.66 6.82 -2.40
CA ARG A 113 14.36 6.18 -1.28
C ARG A 113 15.33 7.13 -0.59
N CYS A 114 16.09 7.92 -1.35
CA CYS A 114 16.97 8.94 -0.79
C CYS A 114 16.18 9.99 0.00
N ILE A 115 15.04 10.45 -0.52
CA ILE A 115 14.16 11.40 0.17
C ILE A 115 13.68 10.83 1.51
N GLN A 116 13.18 9.58 1.54
CA GLN A 116 12.77 8.93 2.79
C GLN A 116 13.89 8.92 3.83
N VAL A 117 15.09 8.49 3.43
CA VAL A 117 16.23 8.39 4.35
C VAL A 117 16.61 9.76 4.90
N LEU A 118 16.62 10.79 4.07
CA LEU A 118 16.95 12.14 4.50
C LEU A 118 15.89 12.72 5.45
N LYS A 119 14.60 12.54 5.16
CA LYS A 119 13.49 12.94 6.06
C LYS A 119 13.51 12.20 7.39
N ASP A 120 13.85 10.91 7.38
CA ASP A 120 13.96 10.10 8.61
C ASP A 120 15.18 10.51 9.46
N SER A 121 16.24 11.01 8.83
CA SER A 121 17.53 11.28 9.51
C SER A 121 17.67 12.71 10.01
N PHE A 122 16.93 13.67 9.43
CA PHE A 122 17.07 15.09 9.72
C PHE A 122 15.71 15.75 9.96
N PRO A 123 15.64 16.74 10.86
CA PRO A 123 14.42 17.50 11.06
C PRO A 123 14.06 18.32 9.80
N GLU A 124 12.77 18.51 9.54
CA GLU A 124 12.30 19.21 8.34
C GLU A 124 12.89 20.62 8.19
N GLN A 125 13.20 21.30 9.30
CA GLN A 125 13.78 22.64 9.29
C GLN A 125 15.21 22.69 8.76
N ALA A 126 15.95 21.58 8.78
CA ALA A 126 17.31 21.50 8.26
C ALA A 126 17.37 21.27 6.74
N ILE A 127 16.28 20.80 6.13
CA ILE A 127 16.21 20.46 4.70
C ILE A 127 16.60 21.63 3.78
N PRO A 128 16.16 22.89 4.01
CA PRO A 128 16.52 24.02 3.15
C PRO A 128 18.00 24.40 3.15
N GLU A 129 18.76 23.93 4.15
CA GLU A 129 20.19 24.27 4.32
C GLU A 129 21.12 23.26 3.62
N PHE A 130 20.58 22.18 3.04
CA PHE A 130 21.38 21.16 2.39
C PHE A 130 22.08 21.69 1.13
N ASP A 131 23.37 21.38 0.97
CA ASP A 131 24.16 21.70 -0.22
C ASP A 131 23.87 20.72 -1.37
N ILE A 132 22.62 20.71 -1.83
CA ILE A 132 22.11 19.89 -2.92
C ILE A 132 21.27 20.75 -3.88
N PRO A 133 21.00 20.28 -5.13
CA PRO A 133 20.15 21.02 -6.06
C PRO A 133 18.80 21.42 -5.47
N ARG A 134 18.38 22.67 -5.71
CA ARG A 134 17.10 23.22 -5.21
C ARG A 134 15.89 22.37 -5.60
N THR A 135 15.91 21.76 -6.78
CA THR A 135 14.85 20.85 -7.23
C THR A 135 14.68 19.64 -6.31
N LEU A 136 15.74 19.13 -5.70
CA LEU A 136 15.67 18.04 -4.72
C LEU A 136 15.14 18.53 -3.37
N ILE A 137 15.51 19.74 -2.95
CA ILE A 137 14.97 20.38 -1.74
C ILE A 137 13.45 20.57 -1.89
N GLU A 138 13.01 21.06 -3.04
CA GLU A 138 11.59 21.21 -3.37
C GLU A 138 10.86 19.88 -3.38
N ASP A 139 11.45 18.83 -3.99
CA ASP A 139 10.92 17.48 -3.96
C ASP A 139 10.76 16.96 -2.52
N MET A 140 11.74 17.24 -1.64
CA MET A 140 11.65 16.83 -0.23
C MET A 140 10.52 17.56 0.51
N ILE A 141 10.36 18.86 0.30
CA ILE A 141 9.32 19.65 0.98
C ILE A 141 7.92 19.29 0.46
N HIS A 142 7.77 19.11 -0.85
CA HIS A 142 6.47 19.03 -1.49
C HIS A 142 6.01 17.61 -1.81
N LYS A 143 6.90 16.61 -1.92
CA LYS A 143 6.44 15.25 -2.18
C LYS A 143 5.79 14.67 -0.92
N PRO A 144 4.49 14.31 -1.01
CA PRO A 144 3.84 13.54 0.04
C PRO A 144 4.46 12.15 0.14
N ASN A 145 3.97 11.36 1.09
CA ASN A 145 4.38 9.97 1.29
C ASN A 145 4.35 9.21 -0.05
N ILE A 146 5.31 8.32 -0.24
CA ILE A 146 5.49 7.57 -1.49
C ILE A 146 4.23 6.76 -1.80
N GLN A 147 3.74 6.95 -3.02
CA GLN A 147 2.58 6.23 -3.55
C GLN A 147 3.04 5.03 -4.40
N PHE A 148 2.11 4.18 -4.82
CA PHE A 148 2.46 2.98 -5.59
C PHE A 148 2.99 3.32 -6.99
N GLU A 149 2.47 4.37 -7.61
CA GLU A 149 2.82 4.86 -8.94
C GLU A 149 4.30 5.30 -9.04
N ASP A 150 4.93 5.51 -7.90
CA ASP A 150 6.34 5.82 -7.79
C ASP A 150 7.26 4.60 -7.92
N SER A 151 6.74 3.38 -7.85
CA SER A 151 7.50 2.14 -8.04
C SER A 151 7.86 1.93 -9.52
N PRO A 152 9.15 1.79 -9.88
CA PRO A 152 9.57 1.48 -11.24
C PRO A 152 9.22 0.05 -11.67
N TYR A 153 8.81 -0.81 -10.72
CA TYR A 153 8.33 -2.17 -10.96
C TYR A 153 6.83 -2.24 -10.77
N LEU A 154 6.08 -1.35 -11.43
CA LEU A 154 4.71 -1.67 -11.81
C LEU A 154 4.80 -3.02 -12.54
N LEU A 155 4.47 -4.11 -11.84
CA LEU A 155 4.25 -5.40 -12.46
C LEU A 155 3.13 -5.14 -13.46
N LYS A 156 3.49 -4.87 -14.71
CA LYS A 156 2.55 -4.87 -15.82
C LYS A 156 1.92 -6.24 -15.70
N GLU A 157 0.64 -6.28 -15.29
CA GLU A 157 -0.09 -7.53 -15.29
C GLU A 157 0.09 -8.10 -16.69
N SER A 158 0.82 -9.21 -16.77
CA SER A 158 1.03 -9.94 -18.00
C SER A 158 -0.34 -10.46 -18.38
N GLY A 159 -1.02 -9.70 -19.25
CA GLY A 159 -2.23 -10.15 -19.91
C GLY A 159 -1.92 -11.45 -20.62
N THR A 160 -2.54 -12.52 -20.12
CA THR A 160 -2.76 -13.77 -20.84
C THR A 160 -4.25 -13.95 -21.00
#